data_AF-A0A165YKL8-F1
#
_entry.id   AF-A0A165YKL8-F1
#
_cell.length_a   1.000
_cell.length_b   1.000
_cell.length_c   1.000
_cell.angle_alpha   90.00
_cell.angle_beta   90.00
_cell.angle_gamma   90.00
#
_symmetry.space_group_name_H-M   'P 1'
#
loop_
_entity.id
_entity.type
_entity.pdbx_description
1 polymer ?
#
loop_
_entity_poly.entity_id
_entity_poly.type
_entity_poly.pdbx_seq_one_letter_code
_entity_poly.pdbx_strand_id
1 'polypeptide(L)'
;MTVHKKDVVSLLKKIAVYMELKGENPFKISAFYKAANALERDARSLSDIHDFTLISGIGKGTSAVIEEFIKTGESKTLQTLQKEVPEGLIPLLQLPGLGGKKIAKLYKDLGVVDIDSLKKACEEHKVQSLQGFGKVTEEKILAAIDEMNKKPGRLPLAYMLPIAEKIEKFLEKGQGNGIVRFSRAGSLRRMKETIKDLDFIIAAENKGAVRDYILTMPNITEIIAKGDTKISIELKFDVKVQVDFRIVHPKEFISALHHFTGSKEHNVKMRQLAKERGEKISEYGVEIIETGKVLTFESEKELYAHFQLPYIPPEVREDGEEVEKYKGNLISLEEIKGDLHMHSTWSDGAHSIKEMAEAAKRKGYKYIAITDHSQFLKVANGLTPEQLKEQKEEIDMLNEQYSDFTIFRGIEMDILPDGTLDYDDDCLKELDIVIASIHSNFSQPQSVIMKRLKAALYNYHVDIIAHPTGRLIGRREGYDVDIEMLLELAKETDTILELNANPNRLDLCVEHLKKAKEYGVKVVINTDAHSINMLEHMEIGVAYARKAFIQPDDVVNTWDVEQLKQFLKRKD
;
A
#
# COMPACT_ATOMS: atom_id res chain seq x y z
N MET A 1 15.08 17.43 -5.42
CA MET A 1 14.39 16.42 -4.58
C MET A 1 15.09 16.43 -3.24
N THR A 2 14.35 16.48 -2.14
CA THR A 2 14.93 16.32 -0.81
C THR A 2 15.25 14.85 -0.62
N VAL A 3 16.50 14.51 -0.30
CA VAL A 3 16.94 13.13 -0.05
C VAL A 3 16.63 12.79 1.41
N HIS A 4 15.92 11.69 1.66
CA HIS A 4 15.57 11.22 3.01
C HIS A 4 16.46 10.07 3.49
N LYS A 5 16.44 9.79 4.81
CA LYS A 5 17.29 8.74 5.42
C LYS A 5 17.14 7.39 4.73
N LYS A 6 15.89 7.02 4.42
CA LYS A 6 15.59 5.78 3.69
C LYS A 6 16.12 5.76 2.26
N ASP A 7 16.19 6.89 1.57
CA ASP A 7 16.75 6.93 0.21
C ASP A 7 18.24 6.58 0.25
N VAL A 8 18.95 7.09 1.26
CA VAL A 8 20.37 6.79 1.49
C VAL A 8 20.55 5.33 1.90
N VAL A 9 19.75 4.83 2.84
CA VAL A 9 19.79 3.41 3.27
C VAL A 9 19.50 2.48 2.09
N SER A 10 18.48 2.79 1.29
CA SER A 10 18.10 2.06 0.08
C SER A 10 19.23 2.09 -0.95
N LEU A 11 19.87 3.24 -1.16
CA LEU A 11 21.05 3.36 -2.01
C LEU A 11 22.17 2.44 -1.54
N LEU A 12 22.54 2.49 -0.26
CA LEU A 12 23.64 1.68 0.29
C LEU A 12 23.35 0.18 0.19
N LYS A 13 22.11 -0.24 0.51
CA LYS A 13 21.64 -1.62 0.32
C LYS A 13 21.70 -2.02 -1.16
N LYS A 14 21.25 -1.14 -2.06
CA LYS A 14 21.30 -1.37 -3.51
C LYS A 14 22.75 -1.53 -3.99
N ILE A 15 23.67 -0.65 -3.58
CA ILE A 15 25.10 -0.80 -3.90
C ILE A 15 25.63 -2.14 -3.39
N ALA A 16 25.30 -2.54 -2.15
CA ALA A 16 25.71 -3.82 -1.60
C ALA A 16 25.19 -5.01 -2.41
N VAL A 17 23.92 -4.97 -2.85
CA VAL A 17 23.31 -5.99 -3.72
C VAL A 17 24.04 -6.06 -5.06
N TYR A 18 24.30 -4.94 -5.72
CA TYR A 18 25.05 -4.93 -6.98
C TYR A 18 26.49 -5.45 -6.81
N MET A 19 27.16 -5.10 -5.71
CA MET A 19 28.47 -5.67 -5.36
C MET A 19 28.39 -7.18 -5.13
N GLU A 20 27.33 -7.65 -4.47
CA GLU A 20 27.09 -9.07 -4.23
C GLU A 20 26.88 -9.84 -5.54
N LEU A 21 26.04 -9.32 -6.44
CA LEU A 21 25.80 -9.89 -7.77
C LEU A 21 27.08 -9.94 -8.63
N LYS A 22 27.92 -8.90 -8.56
CA LYS A 22 29.22 -8.85 -9.23
C LYS A 22 30.23 -9.86 -8.64
N GLY A 23 30.01 -10.34 -7.41
CA GLY A 23 30.96 -11.17 -6.69
C GLY A 23 32.15 -10.39 -6.12
N GLU A 24 31.93 -9.13 -5.73
CA GLU A 24 32.95 -8.28 -5.10
C GLU A 24 33.41 -8.82 -3.72
N ASN A 25 34.44 -8.18 -3.19
CA ASN A 25 35.02 -8.57 -1.91
C ASN A 25 33.96 -8.56 -0.76
N PRO A 26 33.80 -9.66 0.00
CA PRO A 26 32.82 -9.75 1.10
C PRO A 26 32.96 -8.66 2.16
N PHE A 27 34.17 -8.16 2.42
CA PHE A 27 34.40 -7.06 3.35
C PHE A 27 33.82 -5.74 2.84
N LYS A 28 33.91 -5.47 1.53
CA LYS A 28 33.31 -4.27 0.92
C LYS A 28 31.79 -4.35 0.93
N ILE A 29 31.24 -5.50 0.53
CA ILE A 29 29.79 -5.75 0.58
C ILE A 29 29.28 -5.56 2.02
N SER A 30 29.99 -6.17 2.99
CA SER A 30 29.65 -6.03 4.40
C SER A 30 29.78 -4.60 4.89
N ALA A 31 30.74 -3.81 4.40
CA ALA A 31 30.87 -2.40 4.78
C ALA A 31 29.65 -1.57 4.34
N PHE A 32 29.12 -1.79 3.13
CA PHE A 32 27.90 -1.10 2.68
C PHE A 32 26.66 -1.55 3.45
N TYR A 33 26.50 -2.86 3.72
CA TYR A 33 25.41 -3.33 4.58
C TYR A 33 25.55 -2.81 6.01
N LYS A 34 26.76 -2.77 6.58
CA LYS A 34 27.03 -2.21 7.92
C LYS A 34 26.72 -0.73 7.95
N ALA A 35 27.13 0.04 6.94
CA ALA A 35 26.83 1.46 6.86
C ALA A 35 25.33 1.71 6.71
N ALA A 36 24.65 0.92 5.87
CA ALA A 36 23.19 0.98 5.73
C ALA A 36 22.50 0.70 7.07
N ASN A 37 22.85 -0.39 7.75
CA ASN A 37 22.25 -0.77 9.02
C ASN A 37 22.59 0.22 10.14
N ALA A 38 23.82 0.75 10.17
CA ALA A 38 24.25 1.73 11.15
C ALA A 38 23.49 3.05 10.98
N LEU A 39 23.31 3.51 9.75
CA LEU A 39 22.50 4.68 9.43
C LEU A 39 21.00 4.46 9.71
N GLU A 40 20.50 3.25 9.44
CA GLU A 40 19.11 2.88 9.68
C GLU A 40 18.77 2.87 11.18
N ARG A 41 19.73 2.45 12.03
CA ARG A 41 19.60 2.41 13.49
C ARG A 41 19.81 3.75 14.20
N ASP A 42 20.38 4.73 13.51
CA ASP A 42 20.59 6.04 14.10
C ASP A 42 19.22 6.74 14.22
N ALA A 43 18.80 7.07 15.44
CA ALA A 43 17.49 7.67 15.69
C ALA A 43 17.33 9.07 15.06
N ARG A 44 18.45 9.75 14.74
CA ARG A 44 18.44 11.10 14.16
C ARG A 44 17.90 11.10 12.73
N SER A 45 17.37 12.25 12.33
CA SER A 45 17.05 12.53 10.92
C SER A 45 18.34 12.80 10.12
N LEU A 46 18.30 12.73 8.79
CA LEU A 46 19.48 13.08 7.97
C LEU A 46 19.94 14.52 8.20
N SER A 47 19.01 15.45 8.43
CA SER A 47 19.34 16.87 8.68
C SER A 47 20.13 17.08 9.96
N ASP A 48 19.98 16.19 10.94
CA ASP A 48 20.62 16.29 12.25
C ASP A 48 21.97 15.56 12.31
N ILE A 49 22.38 14.90 11.20
CA ILE A 49 23.66 14.21 11.09
C ILE A 49 24.64 15.07 10.30
N HIS A 50 25.58 15.71 11.00
CA HIS A 50 26.60 16.57 10.38
C HIS A 50 27.86 15.83 9.92
N ASP A 51 28.18 14.70 10.56
CA ASP A 51 29.31 13.83 10.19
C ASP A 51 28.91 12.36 10.34
N PHE A 52 28.77 11.67 9.20
CA PHE A 52 28.38 10.27 9.18
C PHE A 52 29.50 9.34 9.67
N THR A 53 30.77 9.76 9.65
CA THR A 53 31.89 8.93 10.10
C THR A 53 31.92 8.73 11.62
N LEU A 54 31.18 9.55 12.37
CA LEU A 54 30.96 9.37 13.80
C LEU A 54 30.00 8.21 14.12
N ILE A 55 29.23 7.75 13.13
CA ILE A 55 28.33 6.62 13.29
C ILE A 55 29.13 5.32 13.17
N SER A 56 29.18 4.55 14.26
CA SER A 56 29.89 3.27 14.29
C SER A 56 29.36 2.32 13.22
N GLY A 57 30.20 1.98 12.24
CA GLY A 57 29.83 1.14 11.08
C GLY A 57 29.86 1.89 9.75
N ILE A 58 29.93 3.23 9.76
CA ILE A 58 30.14 4.06 8.57
C ILE A 58 31.62 4.47 8.49
N GLY A 59 32.31 3.97 7.47
CA GLY A 59 33.69 4.37 7.18
C GLY A 59 33.76 5.57 6.22
N LYS A 60 34.95 6.13 6.03
CA LYS A 60 35.19 7.24 5.08
C LYS A 60 34.66 6.97 3.67
N GLY A 61 34.81 5.74 3.18
CA GLY A 61 34.35 5.35 1.84
C GLY A 61 32.83 5.36 1.70
N THR A 62 32.10 4.84 2.68
CA THR A 62 30.62 4.86 2.68
C THR A 62 30.08 6.25 2.99
N SER A 63 30.75 7.03 3.86
CA SER A 63 30.41 8.44 4.14
C SER A 63 30.47 9.29 2.87
N ALA A 64 31.55 9.14 2.09
CA ALA A 64 31.68 9.88 0.83
C ALA A 64 30.56 9.56 -0.17
N VAL A 65 30.09 8.31 -0.22
CA VAL A 65 28.95 7.91 -1.06
C VAL A 65 27.64 8.51 -0.55
N ILE A 66 27.43 8.54 0.77
CA ILE A 66 26.26 9.16 1.40
C ILE A 66 26.21 10.65 1.07
N GLU A 67 27.32 11.36 1.29
CA GLU A 67 27.45 12.80 1.04
C GLU A 67 27.28 13.14 -0.45
N GLU A 68 27.86 12.36 -1.36
CA GLU A 68 27.66 12.52 -2.81
C GLU A 68 26.18 12.42 -3.17
N PHE A 69 25.50 11.40 -2.65
CA PHE A 69 24.09 11.17 -2.94
C PHE A 69 23.17 12.24 -2.36
N ILE A 70 23.41 12.70 -1.13
CA ILE A 70 22.65 13.80 -0.53
C ILE A 70 22.80 15.09 -1.35
N LYS A 71 24.02 15.38 -1.84
CA LYS A 71 24.30 16.61 -2.58
C LYS A 71 23.81 16.58 -4.02
N THR A 72 23.91 15.44 -4.69
CA THR A 72 23.70 15.33 -6.14
C THR A 72 22.43 14.58 -6.53
N GLY A 73 21.85 13.81 -5.60
CA GLY A 73 20.78 12.85 -5.90
C GLY A 73 21.26 11.61 -6.66
N GLU A 74 22.57 11.47 -6.91
CA GLU A 74 23.15 10.38 -7.68
C GLU A 74 24.35 9.74 -6.97
N SER A 75 24.68 8.50 -7.33
CA SER A 75 25.85 7.80 -6.82
C SER A 75 26.67 7.24 -7.98
N LYS A 76 27.90 7.72 -8.15
CA LYS A 76 28.79 7.21 -9.20
C LYS A 76 29.14 5.76 -8.98
N THR A 77 29.30 5.34 -7.72
CA THR A 77 29.55 3.94 -7.36
C THR A 77 28.43 3.03 -7.87
N LEU A 78 27.17 3.41 -7.65
CA LEU A 78 26.04 2.65 -8.16
C LEU A 78 26.01 2.63 -9.70
N GLN A 79 26.18 3.78 -10.34
CA GLN A 79 26.17 3.90 -11.81
C GLN A 79 27.25 3.02 -12.46
N THR A 80 28.45 2.94 -11.87
CA THR A 80 29.51 2.04 -12.37
C THR A 80 29.11 0.58 -12.23
N LEU A 81 28.62 0.16 -11.05
CA LEU A 81 28.19 -1.22 -10.84
C LEU A 81 27.03 -1.63 -11.76
N GLN A 82 26.11 -0.72 -12.05
CA GLN A 82 25.00 -0.95 -12.99
C GLN A 82 25.47 -1.21 -14.42
N LYS A 83 26.63 -0.68 -14.83
CA LYS A 83 27.22 -0.97 -16.15
C LYS A 83 27.95 -2.32 -16.20
N GLU A 84 28.39 -2.82 -15.04
CA GLU A 84 29.18 -4.05 -14.94
C GLU A 84 28.33 -5.30 -14.67
N VAL A 85 27.18 -5.15 -14.01
CA VAL A 85 26.26 -6.25 -13.68
C VAL A 85 25.16 -6.33 -14.74
N PRO A 86 24.93 -7.50 -15.37
CA PRO A 86 23.83 -7.67 -16.31
C PRO A 86 22.47 -7.29 -15.70
N GLU A 87 21.72 -6.43 -16.38
CA GLU A 87 20.42 -5.95 -15.88
C GLU A 87 19.42 -7.09 -15.64
N GLY A 88 19.52 -8.18 -16.41
CA GLY A 88 18.70 -9.38 -16.28
C GLY A 88 18.84 -10.13 -14.95
N LEU A 89 19.91 -9.90 -14.19
CA LEU A 89 20.10 -10.48 -12.85
C LEU A 89 19.22 -9.82 -11.78
N ILE A 90 18.83 -8.57 -11.97
CA ILE A 90 18.07 -7.81 -10.97
C ILE A 90 16.66 -8.38 -10.78
N PRO A 91 15.89 -8.69 -11.85
CA PRO A 91 14.60 -9.36 -11.71
C PRO A 91 14.66 -10.69 -10.94
N LEU A 92 15.79 -11.41 -10.99
CA LEU A 92 15.94 -12.69 -10.28
C LEU A 92 15.86 -12.55 -8.76
N LEU A 93 16.15 -11.36 -8.21
CA LEU A 93 15.99 -11.06 -6.77
C LEU A 93 14.53 -11.08 -6.32
N GLN A 94 13.57 -11.00 -7.25
CA GLN A 94 12.14 -11.07 -6.93
C GLN A 94 11.66 -12.52 -6.76
N LEU A 95 12.44 -13.50 -7.21
CA LEU A 95 12.08 -14.91 -7.08
C LEU A 95 12.25 -15.37 -5.62
N PRO A 96 11.22 -15.96 -4.99
CA PRO A 96 11.30 -16.44 -3.63
C PRO A 96 12.47 -17.40 -3.40
N GLY A 97 13.29 -17.12 -2.40
CA GLY A 97 14.42 -17.97 -2.03
C GLY A 97 15.72 -17.75 -2.82
N LEU A 98 15.75 -16.78 -3.74
CA LEU A 98 16.94 -16.33 -4.47
C LEU A 98 17.43 -14.96 -3.97
N GLY A 99 18.45 -14.97 -3.10
CA GLY A 99 19.17 -13.77 -2.68
C GLY A 99 20.43 -13.50 -3.53
N GLY A 100 21.04 -12.33 -3.35
CA GLY A 100 22.22 -11.87 -4.11
C GLY A 100 23.34 -12.91 -4.22
N LYS A 101 23.77 -13.53 -3.11
CA LYS A 101 24.77 -14.61 -3.08
C LYS A 101 24.44 -15.80 -3.99
N LYS A 102 23.17 -16.23 -3.96
CA LYS A 102 22.71 -17.36 -4.77
C LYS A 102 22.74 -17.01 -6.24
N ILE A 103 22.26 -15.81 -6.59
CA ILE A 103 22.27 -15.32 -7.98
C ILE A 103 23.69 -15.11 -8.47
N ALA A 104 24.58 -14.54 -7.66
CA ALA A 104 26.00 -14.38 -8.00
C ALA A 104 26.68 -15.71 -8.28
N LYS A 105 26.34 -16.76 -7.52
CA LYS A 105 26.83 -18.12 -7.76
C LYS A 105 26.28 -18.72 -9.05
N LEU A 106 25.00 -18.55 -9.32
CA LEU A 106 24.37 -18.97 -10.59
C LEU A 106 25.01 -18.25 -11.79
N TYR A 107 25.29 -16.96 -11.66
CA TYR A 107 25.96 -16.16 -12.68
C TYR A 107 27.40 -16.63 -12.90
N LYS A 108 28.18 -16.80 -11.83
CA LYS A 108 29.59 -17.18 -11.91
C LYS A 108 29.80 -18.62 -12.39
N ASP A 109 29.05 -19.57 -11.83
CA ASP A 109 29.30 -21.00 -12.02
C ASP A 109 28.53 -21.57 -13.22
N LEU A 110 27.35 -21.02 -13.54
CA LEU A 110 26.48 -21.51 -14.62
C LEU A 110 26.24 -20.48 -15.75
N GLY A 111 26.76 -19.25 -15.64
CA GLY A 111 26.60 -18.22 -16.67
C GLY A 111 25.16 -17.68 -16.78
N VAL A 112 24.36 -17.81 -15.73
CA VAL A 112 22.99 -17.27 -15.68
C VAL A 112 23.05 -15.75 -15.69
N VAL A 113 22.38 -15.09 -16.63
CA VAL A 113 22.36 -13.62 -16.76
C VAL A 113 20.96 -13.02 -16.72
N ASP A 114 19.93 -13.87 -16.77
CA ASP A 114 18.50 -13.50 -16.81
C ASP A 114 17.60 -14.70 -16.42
N ILE A 115 16.28 -14.48 -16.46
CA ILE A 115 15.27 -15.50 -16.13
C ILE A 115 15.32 -16.68 -17.10
N ASP A 116 15.54 -16.43 -18.40
CA ASP A 116 15.52 -17.47 -19.42
C ASP A 116 16.72 -18.42 -19.28
N SER A 117 17.91 -17.87 -19.07
CA SER A 117 19.12 -18.64 -18.79
C SER A 117 19.03 -19.39 -17.45
N LEU A 118 18.37 -18.80 -16.43
CA LEU A 118 18.09 -19.50 -15.17
C LEU A 118 17.12 -20.67 -15.37
N LYS A 119 16.03 -20.45 -16.10
CA LYS A 119 15.04 -21.48 -16.41
C LYS A 119 15.70 -22.67 -17.10
N LYS A 120 16.47 -22.39 -18.16
CA LYS A 120 17.24 -23.40 -18.88
C LYS A 120 18.20 -24.17 -17.97
N ALA A 121 18.92 -23.47 -17.10
CA ALA A 121 19.83 -24.12 -16.15
C ALA A 121 19.10 -25.06 -15.16
N CYS A 122 17.87 -24.71 -14.76
CA CYS A 122 17.05 -25.56 -13.91
C CYS A 122 16.44 -26.75 -14.68
N GLU A 123 15.94 -26.54 -15.90
CA GLU A 123 15.42 -27.62 -16.77
C GLU A 123 16.49 -28.63 -17.16
N GLU A 124 17.74 -28.18 -17.31
CA GLU A 124 18.91 -29.03 -17.55
C GLU A 124 19.47 -29.66 -16.25
N HIS A 125 18.81 -29.45 -15.10
CA HIS A 125 19.21 -29.96 -13.77
C HIS A 125 20.64 -29.56 -13.35
N LYS A 126 21.15 -28.45 -13.89
CA LYS A 126 22.49 -27.93 -13.57
C LYS A 126 22.46 -27.19 -12.23
N VAL A 127 21.34 -26.56 -11.88
CA VAL A 127 21.22 -25.79 -10.64
C VAL A 127 21.33 -26.70 -9.42
N GLN A 128 20.69 -27.87 -9.43
CA GLN A 128 20.75 -28.82 -8.31
C GLN A 128 22.14 -29.42 -8.04
N SER A 129 23.10 -29.22 -8.96
CA SER A 129 24.50 -29.65 -8.78
C SER A 129 25.34 -28.65 -7.99
N LEU A 130 24.85 -27.42 -7.81
CA LEU A 130 25.56 -26.38 -7.05
C LEU A 130 25.38 -26.56 -5.55
N GLN A 131 26.48 -26.46 -4.79
CA GLN A 131 26.41 -26.43 -3.34
C GLN A 131 25.49 -25.28 -2.87
N GLY A 132 24.43 -25.63 -2.12
CA GLY A 132 23.40 -24.70 -1.64
C GLY A 132 22.10 -24.69 -2.46
N PHE A 133 22.04 -25.46 -3.54
CA PHE A 133 20.87 -25.63 -4.42
C PHE A 133 20.58 -27.12 -4.54
N GLY A 134 19.74 -27.66 -3.66
CA GLY A 134 19.28 -29.05 -3.80
C GLY A 134 18.08 -29.14 -4.75
N LYS A 135 17.65 -30.38 -5.07
CA LYS A 135 16.48 -30.66 -5.93
C LYS A 135 15.23 -29.86 -5.55
N VAL A 136 14.88 -29.82 -4.27
CA VAL A 136 13.72 -29.06 -3.75
C VAL A 136 13.87 -27.55 -4.02
N THR A 137 15.09 -27.02 -3.99
CA THR A 137 15.35 -25.59 -4.29
C THR A 137 15.18 -25.31 -5.78
N GLU A 138 15.69 -26.19 -6.64
CA GLU A 138 15.51 -26.10 -8.10
C GLU A 138 14.03 -26.18 -8.49
N GLU A 139 13.29 -27.13 -7.93
CA GLU A 139 11.84 -27.27 -8.16
C GLU A 139 11.08 -25.99 -7.74
N LYS A 140 11.44 -25.39 -6.60
CA LYS A 140 10.86 -24.11 -6.15
C LYS A 140 11.22 -22.95 -7.08
N ILE A 141 12.46 -22.90 -7.57
CA ILE A 141 12.90 -21.86 -8.51
C ILE A 141 12.12 -21.99 -9.83
N LEU A 142 11.99 -23.21 -10.37
CA LEU A 142 11.21 -23.46 -11.59
C LEU A 142 9.75 -23.08 -11.42
N ALA A 143 9.13 -23.49 -10.32
CA ALA A 143 7.75 -23.12 -10.02
C ALA A 143 7.58 -21.59 -9.94
N ALA A 144 8.51 -20.90 -9.29
CA ALA A 144 8.49 -19.44 -9.19
C ALA A 144 8.72 -18.74 -10.54
N ILE A 145 9.59 -19.29 -11.40
CA ILE A 145 9.82 -18.77 -12.76
C ILE A 145 8.57 -18.96 -13.61
N ASP A 146 7.94 -20.14 -13.57
CA ASP A 146 6.74 -20.42 -14.34
C ASP A 146 5.55 -19.58 -13.87
N GLU A 147 5.48 -19.28 -12.58
CA GLU A 147 4.51 -18.35 -12.01
C GLU A 147 4.78 -16.90 -12.45
N MET A 148 6.04 -16.46 -12.42
CA MET A 148 6.44 -15.12 -12.85
C MET A 148 6.27 -14.91 -14.37
N ASN A 149 6.45 -15.96 -15.17
CA ASN A 149 6.27 -15.94 -16.63
C ASN A 149 4.79 -16.00 -17.05
N LYS A 150 3.87 -16.38 -16.15
CA LYS A 150 2.45 -16.13 -16.39
C LYS A 150 2.25 -14.63 -16.36
N LYS A 151 1.96 -14.02 -17.52
CA LYS A 151 1.48 -12.64 -17.56
C LYS A 151 0.29 -12.54 -16.61
N PRO A 152 0.39 -11.80 -15.51
CA PRO A 152 -0.72 -11.70 -14.58
C PRO A 152 -1.87 -11.00 -15.32
N GLY A 153 -3.01 -11.66 -15.43
CA GLY A 153 -4.19 -11.09 -16.09
C GLY A 153 -4.75 -9.86 -15.35
N ARG A 154 -4.29 -9.62 -14.12
CA ARG A 154 -4.61 -8.47 -13.27
C ARG A 154 -3.39 -8.11 -12.43
N LEU A 155 -3.17 -6.82 -12.20
CA LEU A 155 -2.07 -6.27 -11.41
C LEU A 155 -2.57 -5.70 -10.08
N PRO A 156 -1.77 -5.76 -9.00
CA PRO A 156 -2.17 -5.19 -7.70
C PRO A 156 -2.43 -3.69 -7.74
N LEU A 157 -3.35 -3.22 -6.90
CA LEU A 157 -3.68 -1.81 -6.71
C LEU A 157 -2.44 -0.95 -6.45
N ALA A 158 -1.57 -1.39 -5.53
CA ALA A 158 -0.33 -0.70 -5.20
C ALA A 158 0.60 -0.47 -6.41
N TYR A 159 0.55 -1.36 -7.40
CA TYR A 159 1.33 -1.20 -8.64
C TYR A 159 0.66 -0.22 -9.60
N MET A 160 -0.66 -0.25 -9.68
CA MET A 160 -1.44 0.49 -10.66
C MET A 160 -1.67 1.96 -10.27
N LEU A 161 -1.74 2.28 -8.98
CA LEU A 161 -1.95 3.64 -8.48
C LEU A 161 -0.87 4.64 -8.95
N PRO A 162 0.44 4.40 -8.77
CA PRO A 162 1.47 5.33 -9.24
C PRO A 162 1.50 5.48 -10.75
N ILE A 163 1.07 4.46 -11.51
CA ILE A 163 0.96 4.53 -12.97
C ILE A 163 -0.21 5.42 -13.37
N ALA A 164 -1.37 5.25 -12.72
CA ALA A 164 -2.52 6.10 -12.92
C ALA A 164 -2.19 7.57 -12.62
N GLU A 165 -1.51 7.87 -11.51
CA GLU A 165 -1.08 9.22 -11.16
C GLU A 165 -0.14 9.85 -12.21
N LYS A 166 0.77 9.05 -12.80
CA LYS A 166 1.63 9.53 -13.90
C LYS A 166 0.82 9.88 -15.15
N ILE A 167 -0.21 9.09 -15.44
CA ILE A 167 -1.13 9.36 -16.55
C ILE A 167 -1.99 10.59 -16.25
N GLU A 168 -2.52 10.73 -15.03
CA GLU A 168 -3.28 11.91 -14.60
C GLU A 168 -2.42 13.18 -14.77
N LYS A 169 -1.17 13.19 -14.30
CA LYS A 169 -0.21 14.30 -14.51
C LYS A 169 0.10 14.58 -15.98
N PHE A 170 0.06 13.57 -16.84
CA PHE A 170 0.18 13.76 -18.28
C PHE A 170 -1.09 14.43 -18.84
N LEU A 171 -2.28 13.93 -18.49
CA LEU A 171 -3.55 14.50 -18.94
C LEU A 171 -3.77 15.94 -18.47
N GLU A 172 -3.31 16.31 -17.27
CA GLU A 172 -3.33 17.69 -16.76
C GLU A 172 -2.58 18.66 -17.69
N LYS A 173 -1.43 18.26 -18.21
CA LYS A 173 -0.66 19.06 -19.19
C LYS A 173 -1.35 19.14 -20.55
N GLY A 174 -2.31 18.26 -20.82
CA GLY A 174 -3.10 18.21 -22.03
C GLY A 174 -4.22 19.26 -22.12
N GLN A 175 -4.44 20.09 -21.10
CA GLN A 175 -5.43 21.18 -21.14
C GLN A 175 -5.22 22.12 -22.32
N GLY A 176 -3.97 22.44 -22.66
CA GLY A 176 -3.62 23.23 -23.85
C GLY A 176 -3.95 22.55 -25.19
N ASN A 177 -4.27 21.26 -25.17
CA ASN A 177 -4.64 20.45 -26.34
C ASN A 177 -6.15 20.13 -26.38
N GLY A 178 -6.96 20.83 -25.58
CA GLY A 178 -8.44 20.74 -25.61
C GLY A 178 -9.06 19.80 -24.58
N ILE A 179 -8.28 19.26 -23.64
CA ILE A 179 -8.83 18.53 -22.48
C ILE A 179 -9.50 19.54 -21.53
N VAL A 180 -10.82 19.42 -21.36
CA VAL A 180 -11.61 20.26 -20.45
C VAL A 180 -11.57 19.69 -19.03
N ARG A 181 -11.76 18.37 -18.91
CA ARG A 181 -11.76 17.62 -17.64
C ARG A 181 -11.45 16.16 -17.93
N PHE A 182 -10.89 15.46 -16.95
CA PHE A 182 -10.79 14.01 -17.00
C PHE A 182 -11.06 13.38 -15.62
N SER A 183 -11.24 12.06 -15.58
CA SER A 183 -11.32 11.27 -14.36
C SER A 183 -10.88 9.84 -14.62
N ARG A 184 -10.24 9.21 -13.63
CA ARG A 184 -10.13 7.75 -13.55
C ARG A 184 -11.54 7.12 -13.53
N ALA A 185 -11.68 5.95 -14.12
CA ALA A 185 -12.89 5.15 -14.14
C ALA A 185 -12.57 3.67 -13.86
N GLY A 186 -13.48 2.78 -14.24
CA GLY A 186 -13.27 1.34 -14.16
C GLY A 186 -13.03 0.82 -12.75
N SER A 187 -12.35 -0.32 -12.69
CA SER A 187 -12.10 -1.04 -11.43
C SER A 187 -11.18 -0.29 -10.46
N LEU A 188 -10.27 0.55 -10.97
CA LEU A 188 -9.41 1.39 -10.13
C LEU A 188 -10.25 2.42 -9.35
N ARG A 189 -11.19 3.10 -10.02
CA ARG A 189 -12.08 4.07 -9.35
C ARG A 189 -12.95 3.41 -8.28
N ARG A 190 -13.27 2.13 -8.43
CA ARG A 190 -14.04 1.34 -7.45
C ARG A 190 -13.19 0.67 -6.36
N MET A 191 -11.90 0.98 -6.30
CA MET A 191 -10.95 0.45 -5.31
C MET A 191 -10.88 -1.10 -5.29
N LYS A 192 -10.81 -1.73 -6.47
CA LYS A 192 -10.52 -3.17 -6.55
C LYS A 192 -9.05 -3.43 -6.20
N GLU A 193 -8.80 -4.49 -5.42
CA GLU A 193 -7.45 -4.90 -5.01
C GLU A 193 -6.53 -5.25 -6.18
N THR A 194 -7.10 -5.80 -7.25
CA THR A 194 -6.39 -6.11 -8.49
C THR A 194 -7.13 -5.49 -9.67
N ILE A 195 -6.40 -5.00 -10.66
CA ILE A 195 -6.91 -4.24 -11.80
C ILE A 195 -6.37 -4.85 -13.09
N LYS A 196 -7.23 -4.99 -14.11
CA LYS A 196 -6.84 -5.54 -15.42
C LYS A 196 -6.20 -4.46 -16.30
N ASP A 197 -6.86 -3.33 -16.39
CA ASP A 197 -6.56 -2.19 -17.25
C ASP A 197 -6.92 -0.88 -16.53
N LEU A 198 -6.35 0.23 -16.99
CA LEU A 198 -6.66 1.57 -16.50
C LEU A 198 -7.66 2.24 -17.44
N ASP A 199 -8.77 2.75 -16.89
CA ASP A 199 -9.79 3.45 -17.64
C ASP A 199 -9.80 4.96 -17.30
N PHE A 200 -9.83 5.81 -18.33
CA PHE A 200 -9.95 7.26 -18.18
C PHE A 200 -11.06 7.83 -19.06
N ILE A 201 -11.86 8.70 -18.47
CA ILE A 201 -12.89 9.49 -19.19
C ILE A 201 -12.38 10.91 -19.34
N ILE A 202 -12.47 11.45 -20.55
CA ILE A 202 -11.97 12.77 -20.92
C ILE A 202 -13.09 13.55 -21.60
N ALA A 203 -13.39 14.73 -21.07
CA ALA A 203 -14.24 15.72 -21.69
C ALA A 203 -13.42 16.61 -22.63
N ALA A 204 -13.83 16.70 -23.90
CA ALA A 204 -13.21 17.56 -24.88
C ALA A 204 -14.18 17.91 -26.01
N GLU A 205 -14.08 19.14 -26.53
CA GLU A 205 -14.81 19.52 -27.75
C GLU A 205 -14.08 19.05 -29.01
N ASN A 206 -12.76 19.28 -29.06
CA ASN A 206 -11.91 18.80 -30.16
C ASN A 206 -11.29 17.44 -29.80
N LYS A 207 -12.03 16.37 -30.05
CA LYS A 207 -11.60 14.99 -29.76
C LYS A 207 -10.33 14.59 -30.53
N GLY A 208 -10.16 15.09 -31.76
CA GLY A 208 -9.00 14.81 -32.60
C GLY A 208 -7.69 15.34 -32.00
N ALA A 209 -7.70 16.58 -31.51
CA ALA A 209 -6.54 17.18 -30.85
C ALA A 209 -6.14 16.41 -29.58
N VAL A 210 -7.11 16.04 -28.76
CA VAL A 210 -6.87 15.23 -27.55
C VAL A 210 -6.34 13.85 -27.89
N ARG A 211 -6.89 13.20 -28.93
CA ARG A 211 -6.38 11.92 -29.42
C ARG A 211 -4.92 12.01 -29.82
N ASP A 212 -4.57 13.01 -30.62
CA ASP A 212 -3.21 13.17 -31.11
C ASP A 212 -2.25 13.47 -29.94
N TYR A 213 -2.70 14.22 -28.94
CA TYR A 213 -1.96 14.43 -27.69
C TYR A 213 -1.72 13.13 -26.91
N ILE A 214 -2.75 12.30 -26.70
CA ILE A 214 -2.61 11.01 -25.98
C ILE A 214 -1.59 10.10 -26.66
N LEU A 215 -1.54 10.10 -28.00
CA LEU A 215 -0.57 9.30 -28.75
C LEU A 215 0.89 9.78 -28.62
N THR A 216 1.13 10.94 -28.00
CA THR A 216 2.48 11.40 -27.63
C THR A 216 2.94 10.92 -26.26
N MET A 217 2.11 10.18 -25.53
CA MET A 217 2.44 9.70 -24.19
C MET A 217 3.71 8.83 -24.23
N PRO A 218 4.65 9.03 -23.29
CA PRO A 218 5.85 8.21 -23.23
C PRO A 218 5.50 6.74 -22.93
N ASN A 219 6.41 5.84 -23.30
CA ASN A 219 6.36 4.40 -23.03
C ASN A 219 5.25 3.63 -23.76
N ILE A 220 4.60 4.19 -24.78
CA ILE A 220 3.69 3.43 -25.64
C ILE A 220 4.48 2.34 -26.38
N THR A 221 4.09 1.08 -26.19
CA THR A 221 4.62 -0.05 -26.97
C THR A 221 3.68 -0.51 -28.07
N GLU A 222 2.37 -0.34 -27.89
CA GLU A 222 1.37 -0.77 -28.86
C GLU A 222 0.14 0.16 -28.82
N ILE A 223 -0.42 0.44 -29.98
CA ILE A 223 -1.72 1.11 -30.13
C ILE A 223 -2.74 0.03 -30.52
N ILE A 224 -3.54 -0.39 -29.56
CA ILE A 224 -4.52 -1.48 -29.72
C ILE A 224 -5.75 -0.98 -30.49
N ALA A 225 -6.21 0.23 -30.19
CA ALA A 225 -7.33 0.85 -30.88
C ALA A 225 -7.14 2.37 -30.97
N LYS A 226 -7.48 2.94 -32.13
CA LYS A 226 -7.45 4.38 -32.39
C LYS A 226 -8.73 4.80 -33.11
N GLY A 227 -9.62 5.47 -32.38
CA GLY A 227 -10.80 6.14 -32.91
C GLY A 227 -10.98 7.52 -32.28
N ASP A 228 -12.02 8.24 -32.70
CA ASP A 228 -12.27 9.59 -32.22
C ASP A 228 -12.90 9.63 -30.82
N THR A 229 -13.51 8.52 -30.37
CA THR A 229 -14.15 8.40 -29.05
C THR A 229 -13.48 7.39 -28.14
N LYS A 230 -12.62 6.52 -28.68
CA LYS A 230 -11.88 5.50 -27.93
C LYS A 230 -10.43 5.43 -28.39
N ILE A 231 -9.52 5.41 -27.42
CA ILE A 231 -8.12 5.08 -27.64
C ILE A 231 -7.75 3.97 -26.64
N SER A 232 -7.12 2.91 -27.13
CA SER A 232 -6.57 1.85 -26.28
C SER A 232 -5.09 1.71 -26.61
N ILE A 233 -4.24 1.85 -25.61
CA ILE A 233 -2.78 1.75 -25.74
C ILE A 233 -2.23 0.77 -24.71
N GLU A 234 -1.07 0.21 -25.02
CA GLU A 234 -0.25 -0.53 -24.07
C GLU A 234 0.99 0.31 -23.71
N LEU A 235 1.19 0.52 -22.41
CA LEU A 235 2.35 1.21 -21.87
C LEU A 235 3.32 0.20 -21.25
N LYS A 236 4.62 0.36 -21.53
CA LYS A 236 5.67 -0.46 -20.93
C LYS A 236 6.27 0.22 -19.70
N PHE A 237 6.05 -0.41 -18.56
CA PHE A 237 6.80 -0.18 -17.32
C PHE A 237 7.62 -1.45 -17.03
N ASP A 238 7.71 -1.88 -15.77
CA ASP A 238 8.27 -3.20 -15.43
C ASP A 238 7.45 -4.29 -16.14
N VAL A 239 6.13 -4.20 -16.04
CA VAL A 239 5.17 -4.97 -16.83
C VAL A 239 4.42 -4.08 -17.81
N LYS A 240 3.80 -4.71 -18.80
CA LYS A 240 2.93 -4.04 -19.76
C LYS A 240 1.58 -3.75 -19.11
N VAL A 241 1.08 -2.53 -19.28
CA VAL A 241 -0.20 -2.08 -18.72
C VAL A 241 -1.06 -1.53 -19.84
N GLN A 242 -2.27 -2.07 -19.99
CA GLN A 242 -3.25 -1.55 -20.94
C GLN A 242 -3.98 -0.34 -20.32
N VAL A 243 -4.16 0.70 -21.14
CA VAL A 243 -4.90 1.91 -20.77
C VAL A 243 -5.94 2.23 -21.85
N ASP A 244 -7.18 2.42 -21.43
CA ASP A 244 -8.32 2.78 -22.25
C ASP A 244 -8.76 4.22 -21.93
N PHE A 245 -8.79 5.07 -22.95
CA PHE A 245 -9.30 6.44 -22.88
C PHE A 245 -10.62 6.55 -23.64
N ARG A 246 -11.62 7.18 -23.03
CA ARG A 246 -12.90 7.54 -23.65
C ARG A 246 -13.02 9.05 -23.74
N ILE A 247 -13.23 9.56 -24.94
CA ILE A 247 -13.35 10.98 -25.20
C ILE A 247 -14.80 11.33 -25.55
N VAL A 248 -15.42 12.17 -24.72
CA VAL A 248 -16.83 12.56 -24.81
C VAL A 248 -16.96 14.08 -24.80
N HIS A 249 -18.12 14.60 -25.22
CA HIS A 249 -18.37 16.05 -25.08
C HIS A 249 -18.51 16.43 -23.59
N PRO A 250 -18.20 17.67 -23.19
CA PRO A 250 -18.28 18.09 -21.79
C PRO A 250 -19.62 17.77 -21.11
N LYS A 251 -20.74 18.01 -21.80
CA LYS A 251 -22.09 17.68 -21.30
C LYS A 251 -22.32 16.18 -21.05
N GLU A 252 -21.61 15.30 -21.73
CA GLU A 252 -21.76 13.84 -21.65
C GLU A 252 -20.88 13.23 -20.53
N PHE A 253 -19.96 14.02 -19.97
CA PHE A 253 -18.88 13.54 -19.11
C PHE A 253 -19.37 12.74 -17.91
N ILE A 254 -20.42 13.20 -17.22
CA ILE A 254 -20.93 12.54 -16.02
C ILE A 254 -21.57 11.19 -16.34
N SER A 255 -22.37 11.13 -17.41
CA SER A 255 -23.01 9.89 -17.86
C SER A 255 -21.98 8.86 -18.30
N ALA A 256 -20.95 9.31 -19.03
CA ALA A 256 -19.82 8.48 -19.43
C ALA A 256 -19.02 7.99 -18.20
N LEU A 257 -18.72 8.88 -17.26
CA LEU A 257 -18.03 8.53 -16.02
C LEU A 257 -18.82 7.50 -15.23
N HIS A 258 -20.12 7.67 -15.04
CA HIS A 258 -20.98 6.68 -14.40
C HIS A 258 -20.92 5.33 -15.14
N HIS A 259 -21.13 5.34 -16.46
CA HIS A 259 -21.14 4.15 -17.29
C HIS A 259 -19.83 3.36 -17.20
N PHE A 260 -18.69 4.02 -17.41
CA PHE A 260 -17.38 3.37 -17.45
C PHE A 260 -16.76 3.17 -16.06
N THR A 261 -17.29 3.80 -15.02
CA THR A 261 -16.99 3.41 -13.63
C THR A 261 -17.59 2.05 -13.33
N GLY A 262 -18.80 1.77 -13.81
CA GLY A 262 -19.50 0.52 -13.54
C GLY A 262 -19.79 0.32 -12.04
N SER A 263 -19.86 -0.92 -11.54
CA SER A 263 -19.67 -2.19 -12.26
C SER A 263 -20.69 -2.44 -13.38
N LYS A 264 -20.51 -3.54 -14.11
CA LYS A 264 -21.49 -3.97 -15.12
C LYS A 264 -22.85 -4.22 -14.46
N GLU A 265 -22.84 -4.85 -13.29
CA GLU A 265 -24.00 -5.23 -12.49
C GLU A 265 -24.72 -3.98 -11.98
N HIS A 266 -23.99 -3.00 -11.45
CA HIS A 266 -24.52 -1.67 -11.10
C HIS A 266 -25.24 -1.02 -12.30
N ASN A 267 -24.57 -0.98 -13.46
CA ASN A 267 -25.15 -0.42 -14.67
C ASN A 267 -26.40 -1.17 -15.15
N VAL A 268 -26.47 -2.49 -14.97
CA VAL A 268 -27.68 -3.28 -15.29
C VAL A 268 -28.84 -2.85 -14.39
N LYS A 269 -28.63 -2.74 -13.08
CA LYS A 269 -29.65 -2.29 -12.13
C LYS A 269 -30.13 -0.86 -12.41
N MET A 270 -29.21 0.08 -12.64
CA MET A 270 -29.57 1.45 -13.02
C MET A 270 -30.39 1.51 -14.32
N ARG A 271 -30.05 0.68 -15.32
CA ARG A 271 -30.83 0.61 -16.58
C ARG A 271 -32.22 -0.02 -16.39
N GLN A 272 -32.37 -0.99 -15.49
CA GLN A 272 -33.68 -1.55 -15.14
C GLN A 272 -34.57 -0.47 -14.53
N LEU A 273 -34.04 0.29 -13.56
CA LEU A 273 -34.75 1.40 -12.93
C LEU A 273 -35.16 2.49 -13.93
N ALA A 274 -34.28 2.85 -14.88
CA ALA A 274 -34.63 3.80 -15.92
C ALA A 274 -35.75 3.28 -16.84
N LYS A 275 -35.69 2.00 -17.22
CA LYS A 275 -36.70 1.38 -18.08
C LYS A 275 -38.09 1.41 -17.45
N GLU A 276 -38.19 1.19 -16.15
CA GLU A 276 -39.46 1.28 -15.40
C GLU A 276 -40.07 2.69 -15.44
N ARG A 277 -39.24 3.71 -15.67
CA ARG A 277 -39.64 5.12 -15.78
C ARG A 277 -39.84 5.59 -17.23
N GLY A 278 -39.76 4.70 -18.21
CA GLY A 278 -39.81 5.07 -19.63
C GLY A 278 -38.56 5.80 -20.11
N GLU A 279 -37.42 5.56 -19.49
CA GLU A 279 -36.14 6.19 -19.77
C GLU A 279 -35.06 5.16 -20.16
N LYS A 280 -33.97 5.61 -20.78
CA LYS A 280 -32.84 4.77 -21.18
C LYS A 280 -31.51 5.45 -20.85
N ILE A 281 -30.69 4.79 -20.03
CA ILE A 281 -29.33 5.25 -19.69
C ILE A 281 -28.33 4.77 -20.74
N SER A 282 -27.50 5.70 -21.23
CA SER A 282 -26.33 5.45 -22.08
C SER A 282 -25.10 6.21 -21.55
N GLU A 283 -23.94 6.01 -22.18
CA GLU A 283 -22.74 6.81 -21.90
C GLU A 283 -22.90 8.30 -22.27
N TYR A 284 -23.91 8.67 -23.06
CA TYR A 284 -24.14 10.05 -23.50
C TYR A 284 -25.18 10.80 -22.65
N GLY A 285 -25.97 10.09 -21.84
CA GLY A 285 -27.09 10.70 -21.10
C GLY A 285 -28.24 9.73 -20.82
N VAL A 286 -29.31 10.31 -20.26
CA VAL A 286 -30.58 9.63 -19.98
C VAL A 286 -31.61 10.09 -21.01
N GLU A 287 -32.01 9.19 -21.90
CA GLU A 287 -32.99 9.45 -22.94
C GLU A 287 -34.41 9.19 -22.43
N ILE A 288 -35.31 10.16 -22.56
CA ILE A 288 -36.75 10.01 -22.30
C ILE A 288 -37.39 9.41 -23.56
N ILE A 289 -37.85 8.15 -23.50
CA ILE A 289 -38.28 7.38 -24.68
C ILE A 289 -39.42 8.06 -25.42
N GLU A 290 -40.37 8.67 -24.71
CA GLU A 290 -41.53 9.34 -25.31
C GLU A 290 -41.15 10.56 -26.16
N THR A 291 -40.11 11.31 -25.77
CA THR A 291 -39.76 12.59 -26.40
C THR A 291 -38.47 12.53 -27.22
N GLY A 292 -37.65 11.48 -27.04
CA GLY A 292 -36.29 11.39 -27.59
C GLY A 292 -35.30 12.40 -26.99
N LYS A 293 -35.70 13.17 -25.98
CA LYS A 293 -34.84 14.15 -25.32
C LYS A 293 -33.79 13.43 -24.47
N VAL A 294 -32.52 13.77 -24.67
CA VAL A 294 -31.40 13.27 -23.86
C VAL A 294 -31.06 14.29 -22.78
N LEU A 295 -31.16 13.86 -21.52
CA LEU A 295 -30.75 14.61 -20.34
C LEU A 295 -29.28 14.35 -20.01
N THR A 296 -28.59 15.42 -19.63
CA THR A 296 -27.20 15.44 -19.16
C THR A 296 -27.12 16.08 -17.79
N PHE A 297 -26.03 15.84 -17.06
CA PHE A 297 -25.89 16.22 -15.64
C PHE A 297 -24.53 16.85 -15.38
N GLU A 298 -24.45 17.77 -14.42
CA GLU A 298 -23.20 18.42 -14.01
C GLU A 298 -22.44 17.61 -12.94
N SER A 299 -23.14 16.70 -12.25
CA SER A 299 -22.53 15.77 -11.29
C SER A 299 -23.20 14.40 -11.23
N GLU A 300 -22.47 13.38 -10.79
CA GLU A 300 -23.08 12.06 -10.52
C GLU A 300 -24.14 12.14 -9.43
N LYS A 301 -24.05 13.10 -8.49
CA LYS A 301 -25.08 13.34 -7.47
C LYS A 301 -26.41 13.70 -8.12
N GLU A 302 -26.40 14.58 -9.13
CA GLU A 302 -27.61 14.94 -9.89
C GLU A 302 -28.16 13.77 -10.70
N LEU A 303 -27.28 12.95 -11.31
CA LEU A 303 -27.69 11.75 -12.02
C LEU A 303 -28.43 10.77 -11.10
N TYR A 304 -27.90 10.49 -9.91
CA TYR A 304 -28.61 9.63 -8.94
C TYR A 304 -29.88 10.29 -8.40
N ALA A 305 -29.87 11.60 -8.16
CA ALA A 305 -31.05 12.33 -7.68
C ALA A 305 -32.21 12.30 -8.68
N HIS A 306 -31.93 12.32 -10.00
CA HIS A 306 -32.94 12.11 -11.04
C HIS A 306 -33.69 10.78 -10.85
N PHE A 307 -32.98 9.73 -10.43
CA PHE A 307 -33.55 8.42 -10.11
C PHE A 307 -34.07 8.28 -8.67
N GLN A 308 -34.11 9.37 -7.90
CA GLN A 308 -34.51 9.38 -6.48
C GLN A 308 -33.61 8.50 -5.59
N LEU A 309 -32.35 8.38 -5.98
CA LEU A 309 -31.33 7.64 -5.23
C LEU A 309 -30.39 8.60 -4.52
N PRO A 310 -29.84 8.23 -3.34
CA PRO A 310 -28.69 8.92 -2.80
C PRO A 310 -27.50 8.77 -3.77
N TYR A 311 -26.53 9.66 -3.69
CA TYR A 311 -25.28 9.47 -4.42
C TYR A 311 -24.61 8.17 -3.98
N ILE A 312 -24.44 7.24 -4.92
CA ILE A 312 -23.78 5.96 -4.69
C ILE A 312 -22.29 6.11 -5.02
N PRO A 313 -21.39 6.08 -4.02
CA PRO A 313 -19.95 6.21 -4.27
C PRO A 313 -19.42 5.08 -5.15
N PRO A 314 -18.41 5.31 -6.02
CA PRO A 314 -17.85 4.29 -6.89
C PRO A 314 -17.47 2.98 -6.20
N GLU A 315 -16.97 3.06 -4.98
CA GLU A 315 -16.40 1.96 -4.21
C GLU A 315 -17.43 0.86 -3.92
N VAL A 316 -18.70 1.23 -3.74
CA VAL A 316 -19.81 0.30 -3.45
C VAL A 316 -20.51 -0.23 -4.70
N ARG A 317 -20.18 0.27 -5.90
CA ARG A 317 -20.84 -0.14 -7.17
C ARG A 317 -20.32 -1.49 -7.65
N GLU A 318 -20.77 -2.57 -7.01
CA GLU A 318 -20.17 -3.90 -7.19
C GLU A 318 -21.11 -4.91 -7.83
N ASP A 319 -22.22 -5.24 -7.18
CA ASP A 319 -23.16 -6.29 -7.60
C ASP A 319 -24.56 -5.74 -7.93
N GLY A 320 -24.79 -4.44 -7.69
CA GLY A 320 -26.06 -3.78 -7.95
C GLY A 320 -27.02 -3.82 -6.76
N GLU A 321 -26.72 -4.55 -5.68
CA GLU A 321 -27.54 -4.53 -4.46
C GLU A 321 -27.52 -3.15 -3.79
N GLU A 322 -26.45 -2.38 -3.98
CA GLU A 322 -26.32 -1.02 -3.45
C GLU A 322 -27.40 -0.08 -3.97
N VAL A 323 -27.95 -0.31 -5.17
CA VAL A 323 -29.05 0.51 -5.73
C VAL A 323 -30.31 0.41 -4.89
N GLU A 324 -30.54 -0.75 -4.24
CA GLU A 324 -31.74 -1.02 -3.44
C GLU A 324 -31.47 -0.77 -1.94
N LYS A 325 -30.34 -1.29 -1.44
CA LYS A 325 -30.02 -1.37 -0.01
C LYS A 325 -29.35 -0.12 0.54
N TYR A 326 -28.58 0.62 -0.26
CA TYR A 326 -27.83 1.75 0.24
C TYR A 326 -28.75 2.95 0.52
N LYS A 327 -28.76 3.43 1.77
CA LYS A 327 -29.60 4.55 2.21
C LYS A 327 -28.82 5.83 2.53
N GLY A 328 -27.54 5.87 2.19
CA GLY A 328 -26.64 6.92 2.67
C GLY A 328 -25.94 6.52 3.97
N ASN A 329 -24.99 7.36 4.40
CA ASN A 329 -24.14 7.17 5.58
C ASN A 329 -23.06 6.08 5.40
N LEU A 330 -21.90 6.48 4.88
CA LEU A 330 -20.65 5.72 4.89
C LEU A 330 -19.57 6.64 5.45
N ILE A 331 -18.53 6.04 6.03
CA ILE A 331 -17.38 6.79 6.53
C ILE A 331 -16.78 7.71 5.46
N SER A 332 -16.37 8.91 5.86
CA SER A 332 -15.67 9.88 5.05
C SER A 332 -14.29 10.21 5.59
N LEU A 333 -13.45 10.78 4.73
CA LEU A 333 -12.06 11.08 5.09
C LEU A 333 -12.02 12.17 6.17
N GLU A 334 -12.97 13.11 6.11
CA GLU A 334 -13.11 14.23 7.03
C GLU A 334 -13.49 13.80 8.45
N GLU A 335 -14.01 12.58 8.61
CA GLU A 335 -14.36 12.01 9.91
C GLU A 335 -13.17 11.36 10.62
N ILE A 336 -12.09 11.05 9.90
CA ILE A 336 -10.87 10.51 10.48
C ILE A 336 -10.14 11.60 11.26
N LYS A 337 -9.95 11.36 12.55
CA LYS A 337 -9.31 12.31 13.48
C LYS A 337 -7.87 11.94 13.82
N GLY A 338 -7.40 10.76 13.46
CA GLY A 338 -6.02 10.35 13.72
C GLY A 338 -5.63 9.03 13.06
N ASP A 339 -4.37 8.67 13.23
CA ASP A 339 -3.78 7.41 12.74
C ASP A 339 -3.05 6.73 13.90
N LEU A 340 -3.41 5.48 14.17
CA LEU A 340 -3.01 4.74 15.36
C LEU A 340 -1.98 3.64 15.08
N HIS A 341 -1.41 3.60 13.87
CA HIS A 341 -0.31 2.72 13.52
C HIS A 341 0.68 3.44 12.61
N MET A 342 1.76 3.94 13.21
CA MET A 342 2.79 4.73 12.53
C MET A 342 4.17 4.43 13.09
N HIS A 343 5.18 4.47 12.22
CA HIS A 343 6.57 4.17 12.55
C HIS A 343 7.45 5.41 12.37
N SER A 344 8.47 5.52 13.22
CA SER A 344 9.38 6.64 13.30
C SER A 344 10.84 6.19 13.11
N THR A 345 11.78 7.11 13.20
CA THR A 345 13.22 6.79 13.13
C THR A 345 13.72 5.91 14.27
N TRP A 346 12.90 5.61 15.28
CA TRP A 346 13.24 4.71 16.37
C TRP A 346 13.28 3.23 15.96
N SER A 347 12.40 2.79 15.05
CA SER A 347 12.49 1.46 14.40
C SER A 347 12.98 1.58 12.94
N ASP A 348 12.05 1.49 12.00
CA ASP A 348 12.30 1.44 10.57
C ASP A 348 11.52 2.52 9.82
N GLY A 349 10.98 3.54 10.50
CA GLY A 349 10.41 4.73 9.90
C GLY A 349 11.45 5.69 9.30
N ALA A 350 11.02 6.53 8.36
CA ALA A 350 11.89 7.45 7.62
C ALA A 350 12.05 8.83 8.28
N HIS A 351 11.16 9.19 9.20
CA HIS A 351 11.03 10.53 9.78
C HIS A 351 10.91 10.44 11.30
N SER A 352 11.41 11.44 11.99
CA SER A 352 11.31 11.55 13.45
C SER A 352 9.86 11.66 13.92
N ILE A 353 9.62 11.42 15.21
CA ILE A 353 8.28 11.56 15.81
C ILE A 353 7.74 12.97 15.59
N LYS A 354 8.58 13.99 15.80
CA LYS A 354 8.22 15.39 15.54
C LYS A 354 7.81 15.64 14.09
N GLU A 355 8.59 15.16 13.12
CA GLU A 355 8.26 15.33 11.70
C GLU A 355 6.94 14.66 11.32
N MET A 356 6.67 13.47 11.86
CA MET A 356 5.42 12.72 11.67
C MET A 356 4.23 13.46 12.32
N ALA A 357 4.38 13.94 13.55
CA ALA A 357 3.36 14.71 14.26
C ALA A 357 3.01 16.01 13.51
N GLU A 358 4.00 16.77 13.07
CA GLU A 358 3.78 18.00 12.31
C GLU A 358 3.10 17.73 10.96
N ALA A 359 3.40 16.60 10.30
CA ALA A 359 2.72 16.20 9.08
C ALA A 359 1.25 15.83 9.33
N ALA A 360 0.98 15.04 10.37
CA ALA A 360 -0.37 14.69 10.79
C ALA A 360 -1.21 15.92 11.14
N LYS A 361 -0.63 16.89 11.86
CA LYS A 361 -1.28 18.18 12.17
C LYS A 361 -1.65 18.96 10.91
N ARG A 362 -0.74 19.03 9.92
CA ARG A 362 -1.03 19.68 8.62
C ARG A 362 -2.17 19.00 7.85
N LYS A 363 -2.37 17.69 8.04
CA LYS A 363 -3.49 16.94 7.47
C LYS A 363 -4.81 17.14 8.24
N GLY A 364 -4.75 17.74 9.43
CA GLY A 364 -5.92 18.07 10.25
C GLY A 364 -6.22 17.05 11.36
N TYR A 365 -5.35 16.05 11.57
CA TYR A 365 -5.51 15.10 12.67
C TYR A 365 -5.38 15.79 14.04
N LYS A 366 -6.06 15.21 15.03
CA LYS A 366 -6.05 15.59 16.45
C LYS A 366 -5.11 14.72 17.27
N TYR A 367 -4.80 13.54 16.78
CA TYR A 367 -3.86 12.64 17.43
C TYR A 367 -3.18 11.70 16.44
N ILE A 368 -2.07 11.14 16.88
CA ILE A 368 -1.42 9.97 16.27
C ILE A 368 -0.97 9.02 17.37
N ALA A 369 -0.75 7.75 17.02
CA ALA A 369 0.06 6.84 17.85
C ALA A 369 1.39 6.55 17.15
N ILE A 370 2.47 6.61 17.91
CA ILE A 370 3.77 6.08 17.47
C ILE A 370 3.85 4.64 17.98
N THR A 371 3.90 3.69 17.06
CA THR A 371 3.83 2.25 17.33
C THR A 371 5.00 1.55 16.65
N ASP A 372 6.21 2.02 16.93
CA ASP A 372 7.43 1.38 16.43
C ASP A 372 7.48 -0.11 16.84
N HIS A 373 8.21 -0.92 16.08
CA HIS A 373 8.28 -2.36 16.30
C HIS A 373 8.96 -2.75 17.63
N SER A 374 8.56 -3.87 18.23
CA SER A 374 9.19 -4.44 19.43
C SER A 374 10.47 -5.26 19.12
N GLN A 375 11.28 -5.51 20.16
CA GLN A 375 12.65 -6.07 20.10
C GLN A 375 12.84 -7.35 19.23
N PHE A 376 11.81 -8.17 19.05
CA PHE A 376 11.87 -9.40 18.29
C PHE A 376 12.18 -9.13 16.81
N LEU A 377 11.58 -8.08 16.24
CA LEU A 377 11.77 -7.70 14.84
C LEU A 377 13.08 -6.95 14.60
N LYS A 378 14.21 -7.61 14.85
CA LYS A 378 15.57 -7.06 14.67
C LYS A 378 15.85 -6.55 13.26
N VAL A 379 15.15 -7.07 12.26
CA VAL A 379 15.26 -6.63 10.85
C VAL A 379 14.68 -5.24 10.61
N ALA A 380 13.77 -4.80 11.48
CA ALA A 380 13.14 -3.49 11.48
C ALA A 380 13.67 -2.61 12.63
N ASN A 381 14.80 -2.97 13.24
CA ASN A 381 15.37 -2.30 14.41
C ASN A 381 14.39 -2.12 15.56
N GLY A 382 13.58 -3.14 15.84
CA GLY A 382 12.63 -3.07 16.96
C GLY A 382 13.29 -2.71 18.29
N LEU A 383 12.57 -1.91 19.08
CA LEU A 383 13.08 -1.23 20.28
C LEU A 383 13.35 -2.23 21.41
N THR A 384 14.31 -1.96 22.28
CA THR A 384 14.39 -2.62 23.59
C THR A 384 13.53 -1.89 24.63
N PRO A 385 13.22 -2.50 25.80
CA PRO A 385 12.54 -1.79 26.89
C PRO A 385 13.24 -0.50 27.35
N GLU A 386 14.57 -0.44 27.27
CA GLU A 386 15.34 0.78 27.56
C GLU A 386 15.11 1.86 26.50
N GLN A 387 15.19 1.50 25.22
CA GLN A 387 14.93 2.45 24.12
C GLN A 387 13.48 2.97 24.14
N LEU A 388 12.53 2.12 24.54
CA LEU A 388 11.13 2.52 24.70
C LEU A 388 10.94 3.56 25.81
N LYS A 389 11.79 3.56 26.85
CA LYS A 389 11.81 4.61 27.89
C LYS A 389 12.42 5.90 27.37
N GLU A 390 13.45 5.83 26.55
CA GLU A 390 14.03 7.03 25.91
C GLU A 390 13.03 7.67 24.93
N GLN A 391 12.34 6.85 24.12
CA GLN A 391 11.29 7.33 23.22
C GLN A 391 10.13 8.00 23.98
N LYS A 392 9.76 7.45 25.15
CA LYS A 392 8.75 8.05 26.03
C LYS A 392 9.12 9.49 26.40
N GLU A 393 10.36 9.73 26.80
CA GLU A 393 10.82 11.08 27.17
C GLU A 393 10.69 12.06 26.00
N GLU A 394 10.98 11.62 24.76
CA GLU A 394 10.75 12.43 23.56
C GLU A 394 9.26 12.73 23.34
N ILE A 395 8.39 11.74 23.46
CA ILE A 395 6.93 11.89 23.29
C ILE A 395 6.35 12.81 24.37
N ASP A 396 6.75 12.65 25.63
CA ASP A 396 6.30 13.49 26.75
C ASP A 396 6.69 14.96 26.52
N MET A 397 7.94 15.20 26.13
CA MET A 397 8.44 16.54 25.79
C MET A 397 7.68 17.16 24.61
N LEU A 398 7.30 16.37 23.60
CA LEU A 398 6.52 16.85 22.46
C LEU A 398 5.06 17.13 22.85
N ASN A 399 4.44 16.27 23.65
CA ASN A 399 3.10 16.48 24.17
C ASN A 399 3.01 17.73 25.06
N GLU A 400 4.04 18.05 25.85
CA GLU A 400 4.11 19.32 26.59
C GLU A 400 4.14 20.55 25.66
N GLN A 401 4.72 20.42 24.46
CA GLN A 401 4.79 21.49 23.46
C GLN A 401 3.48 21.64 22.65
N TYR A 402 2.63 20.61 22.62
CA TYR A 402 1.41 20.58 21.81
C TYR A 402 0.15 20.71 22.68
N SER A 403 -0.55 21.84 22.55
CA SER A 403 -1.77 22.11 23.33
C SER A 403 -3.06 21.56 22.70
N ASP A 404 -3.06 21.29 21.39
CA ASP A 404 -4.24 20.90 20.60
C ASP A 404 -4.06 19.57 19.84
N PHE A 405 -3.00 18.83 20.15
CA PHE A 405 -2.62 17.60 19.47
C PHE A 405 -2.00 16.61 20.45
N THR A 406 -2.36 15.33 20.35
CA THR A 406 -1.87 14.27 21.25
C THR A 406 -1.08 13.23 20.48
N ILE A 407 0.10 12.89 20.98
CA ILE A 407 0.89 11.75 20.54
C ILE A 407 0.72 10.64 21.57
N PHE A 408 0.03 9.57 21.20
CA PHE A 408 -0.06 8.36 22.02
C PHE A 408 1.25 7.58 21.93
N ARG A 409 1.78 7.20 23.09
CA ARG A 409 2.92 6.29 23.19
C ARG A 409 2.42 4.86 22.99
N GLY A 410 2.81 4.24 21.89
CA GLY A 410 2.46 2.85 21.63
C GLY A 410 3.62 1.98 21.21
N ILE A 411 3.29 0.74 20.85
CA ILE A 411 4.22 -0.24 20.30
C ILE A 411 3.46 -1.16 19.35
N GLU A 412 4.09 -1.56 18.25
CA GLU A 412 3.70 -2.78 17.53
C GLU A 412 4.37 -4.00 18.16
N MET A 413 3.63 -4.67 19.03
CA MET A 413 4.01 -5.84 19.78
C MET A 413 4.01 -7.09 18.90
N ASP A 414 5.17 -7.72 18.73
CA ASP A 414 5.26 -9.02 18.09
C ASP A 414 4.56 -10.11 18.91
N ILE A 415 3.70 -10.87 18.23
CA ILE A 415 3.18 -12.14 18.73
C ILE A 415 4.16 -13.24 18.31
N LEU A 416 4.87 -13.84 19.25
CA LEU A 416 5.96 -14.78 18.97
C LEU A 416 5.46 -16.13 18.43
N PRO A 417 6.32 -16.94 17.78
CA PRO A 417 5.92 -18.21 17.16
C PRO A 417 5.30 -19.25 18.11
N ASP A 418 5.52 -19.13 19.42
CA ASP A 418 4.95 -20.00 20.46
C ASP A 418 3.64 -19.47 21.08
N GLY A 419 3.28 -18.22 20.76
CA GLY A 419 2.10 -17.50 21.25
C GLY A 419 2.37 -16.53 22.39
N THR A 420 3.60 -16.39 22.86
CA THR A 420 3.97 -15.36 23.85
C THR A 420 4.07 -13.98 23.18
N LEU A 421 4.02 -12.91 23.98
CA LEU A 421 4.24 -11.54 23.51
C LEU A 421 5.67 -11.11 23.87
N ASP A 422 6.19 -10.14 23.11
CA ASP A 422 7.61 -9.78 23.12
C ASP A 422 8.07 -8.96 24.35
N TYR A 423 7.16 -8.25 25.04
CA TYR A 423 7.44 -7.59 26.32
C TYR A 423 6.62 -8.15 27.49
N ASP A 424 7.10 -7.89 28.70
CA ASP A 424 6.38 -8.16 29.94
C ASP A 424 5.33 -7.09 30.27
N ASP A 425 4.45 -7.42 31.21
CA ASP A 425 3.36 -6.55 31.64
C ASP A 425 3.85 -5.22 32.24
N ASP A 426 5.01 -5.19 32.89
CA ASP A 426 5.53 -3.97 33.52
C ASP A 426 5.99 -2.95 32.46
N CYS A 427 6.55 -3.43 31.34
CA CYS A 427 6.84 -2.60 30.18
C CYS A 427 5.54 -2.08 29.52
N LEU A 428 4.55 -2.96 29.36
CA LEU A 428 3.30 -2.66 28.66
C LEU A 428 2.38 -1.68 29.41
N LYS A 429 2.35 -1.73 30.75
CA LYS A 429 1.55 -0.82 31.60
C LYS A 429 1.85 0.67 31.40
N GLU A 430 3.03 1.01 30.88
CA GLU A 430 3.38 2.41 30.68
C GLU A 430 3.00 2.95 29.29
N LEU A 431 2.41 2.13 28.42
CA LEU A 431 1.99 2.50 27.07
C LEU A 431 0.54 2.97 27.09
N ASP A 432 0.22 3.94 26.22
CA ASP A 432 -1.15 4.39 26.02
C ASP A 432 -1.95 3.44 25.11
N ILE A 433 -1.26 2.73 24.22
CA ILE A 433 -1.85 1.85 23.22
C ILE A 433 -0.91 0.72 22.83
N VAL A 434 -1.40 -0.52 22.79
CA VAL A 434 -0.62 -1.66 22.27
C VAL A 434 -1.33 -2.27 21.08
N ILE A 435 -0.63 -2.30 19.94
CA ILE A 435 -1.09 -3.02 18.76
C ILE A 435 -0.27 -4.30 18.65
N ALA A 436 -0.90 -5.44 18.33
CA ALA A 436 -0.22 -6.72 18.26
C ALA A 436 -0.33 -7.34 16.87
N SER A 437 0.75 -7.94 16.37
CA SER A 437 0.76 -8.55 15.04
C SER A 437 1.74 -9.73 14.93
N ILE A 438 1.52 -10.55 13.90
CA ILE A 438 2.38 -11.68 13.55
C ILE A 438 3.29 -11.27 12.39
N HIS A 439 4.61 -11.25 12.61
CA HIS A 439 5.62 -10.96 11.56
C HIS A 439 6.45 -12.15 11.10
N SER A 440 6.23 -13.32 11.69
CA SER A 440 7.05 -14.51 11.44
C SER A 440 6.22 -15.79 11.39
N ASN A 441 6.81 -16.82 10.78
CA ASN A 441 6.28 -18.18 10.74
C ASN A 441 4.86 -18.31 10.14
N PHE A 442 4.60 -17.59 9.04
CA PHE A 442 3.28 -17.54 8.38
C PHE A 442 2.75 -18.87 7.84
N SER A 443 3.61 -19.89 7.70
CA SER A 443 3.21 -21.23 7.24
C SER A 443 2.83 -22.17 8.37
N GLN A 444 2.64 -21.67 9.60
CA GLN A 444 2.15 -22.48 10.72
C GLN A 444 0.69 -22.93 10.48
N PRO A 445 0.27 -24.09 11.01
CA PRO A 445 -1.12 -24.53 10.91
C PRO A 445 -2.08 -23.52 11.54
N GLN A 446 -3.32 -23.44 11.02
CA GLN A 446 -4.38 -22.55 11.52
C GLN A 446 -4.53 -22.61 13.04
N SER A 447 -4.50 -23.80 13.65
CA SER A 447 -4.62 -23.96 15.10
C SER A 447 -3.51 -23.27 15.90
N VAL A 448 -2.29 -23.19 15.34
CA VAL A 448 -1.16 -22.50 15.97
C VAL A 448 -1.27 -21.00 15.77
N ILE A 449 -1.68 -20.55 14.58
CA ILE A 449 -1.97 -19.13 14.31
C ILE A 449 -3.08 -18.62 15.23
N MET A 450 -4.18 -19.36 15.34
CA MET A 450 -5.28 -18.99 16.24
C MET A 450 -4.87 -19.03 17.70
N LYS A 451 -3.98 -19.94 18.13
CA LYS A 451 -3.40 -19.90 19.49
C LYS A 451 -2.64 -18.59 19.73
N ARG A 452 -1.83 -18.14 18.76
CA ARG A 452 -1.07 -16.88 18.82
C ARG A 452 -2.01 -15.67 18.92
N LEU A 453 -2.99 -15.58 18.02
CA LEU A 453 -3.98 -14.50 18.01
C LEU A 453 -4.83 -14.49 19.30
N LYS A 454 -5.26 -15.66 19.78
CA LYS A 454 -5.99 -15.80 21.04
C LYS A 454 -5.18 -15.28 22.22
N ALA A 455 -3.88 -15.59 22.30
CA ALA A 455 -3.03 -15.08 23.36
C ALA A 455 -2.94 -13.54 23.35
N ALA A 456 -2.87 -12.91 22.17
CA ALA A 456 -2.90 -11.47 22.05
C ALA A 456 -4.26 -10.86 22.43
N LEU A 457 -5.37 -11.45 21.96
CA LEU A 457 -6.73 -10.95 22.23
C LEU A 457 -7.08 -10.95 23.73
N TYR A 458 -6.68 -12.01 24.46
CA TYR A 458 -6.88 -12.10 25.91
C TYR A 458 -5.82 -11.36 26.73
N ASN A 459 -4.77 -10.82 26.10
CA ASN A 459 -3.82 -9.99 26.83
C ASN A 459 -4.49 -8.65 27.18
N TYR A 460 -4.38 -8.28 28.46
CA TYR A 460 -5.03 -7.09 29.00
C TYR A 460 -4.52 -5.79 28.38
N HIS A 461 -3.26 -5.75 27.95
CA HIS A 461 -2.65 -4.55 27.38
C HIS A 461 -2.94 -4.38 25.89
N VAL A 462 -3.32 -5.44 25.17
CA VAL A 462 -3.53 -5.38 23.72
C VAL A 462 -4.86 -4.73 23.38
N ASP A 463 -4.80 -3.66 22.58
CA ASP A 463 -5.94 -2.88 22.12
C ASP A 463 -6.36 -3.19 20.69
N ILE A 464 -5.38 -3.41 19.81
CA ILE A 464 -5.60 -3.60 18.37
C ILE A 464 -4.85 -4.87 17.91
N ILE A 465 -5.48 -5.67 17.05
CA ILE A 465 -4.75 -6.63 16.21
C ILE A 465 -4.46 -5.96 14.86
N ALA A 466 -3.18 -5.71 14.57
CA ALA A 466 -2.72 -5.05 13.35
C ALA A 466 -2.60 -6.05 12.20
N HIS A 467 -2.96 -5.62 10.98
CA HIS A 467 -3.00 -6.41 9.72
C HIS A 467 -3.25 -7.91 9.97
N PRO A 468 -4.47 -8.31 10.41
CA PRO A 468 -4.72 -9.57 11.12
C PRO A 468 -4.51 -10.85 10.31
N THR A 469 -4.35 -10.77 8.99
CA THR A 469 -4.08 -11.93 8.13
C THR A 469 -2.64 -11.95 7.63
N GLY A 470 -1.92 -10.82 7.77
CA GLY A 470 -0.57 -10.64 7.26
C GLY A 470 -0.49 -10.77 5.74
N ARG A 471 -1.58 -10.56 5.00
CA ARG A 471 -1.59 -10.68 3.53
C ARG A 471 -0.79 -9.57 2.84
N LEU A 472 -0.33 -9.85 1.63
CA LEU A 472 0.23 -8.87 0.68
C LEU A 472 -0.35 -9.15 -0.71
N ILE A 473 -1.17 -8.24 -1.22
CA ILE A 473 -1.94 -8.41 -2.46
C ILE A 473 -1.00 -8.70 -3.63
N GLY A 474 -1.22 -9.84 -4.31
CA GLY A 474 -0.42 -10.30 -5.45
C GLY A 474 0.98 -10.79 -5.10
N ARG A 475 1.31 -10.96 -3.80
CA ARG A 475 2.61 -11.49 -3.35
C ARG A 475 2.48 -12.61 -2.31
N ARG A 476 1.54 -12.50 -1.38
CA ARG A 476 1.32 -13.45 -0.27
C ARG A 476 -0.15 -13.44 0.13
N GLU A 477 -0.82 -14.60 0.08
CA GLU A 477 -2.25 -14.73 0.44
C GLU A 477 -2.55 -14.35 1.91
N GLY A 478 -1.63 -14.59 2.83
CA GLY A 478 -1.81 -14.41 4.27
C GLY A 478 -1.48 -15.70 5.02
N TYR A 479 -1.39 -15.64 6.34
CA TYR A 479 -1.38 -16.85 7.17
C TYR A 479 -2.82 -17.35 7.40
N ASP A 480 -2.97 -18.63 7.74
CA ASP A 480 -4.27 -19.28 7.85
C ASP A 480 -4.98 -18.88 9.16
N VAL A 481 -5.97 -17.99 9.05
CA VAL A 481 -6.76 -17.44 10.16
C VAL A 481 -8.19 -17.93 10.07
N ASP A 482 -8.73 -18.45 11.18
CA ASP A 482 -10.18 -18.62 11.33
C ASP A 482 -10.80 -17.25 11.65
N ILE A 483 -11.36 -16.62 10.61
CA ILE A 483 -11.89 -15.25 10.70
C ILE A 483 -13.12 -15.18 11.59
N GLU A 484 -13.98 -16.20 11.61
CA GLU A 484 -15.17 -16.17 12.46
C GLU A 484 -14.77 -16.25 13.93
N MET A 485 -13.86 -17.17 14.26
CA MET A 485 -13.30 -17.27 15.60
C MET A 485 -12.54 -15.99 16.01
N LEU A 486 -11.77 -15.37 15.10
CA LEU A 486 -11.10 -14.09 15.36
C LEU A 486 -12.11 -12.99 15.72
N LEU A 487 -13.21 -12.88 14.98
CA LEU A 487 -14.25 -11.87 15.21
C LEU A 487 -15.02 -12.11 16.51
N GLU A 488 -15.33 -13.36 16.84
CA GLU A 488 -15.95 -13.73 18.12
C GLU A 488 -15.07 -13.32 19.30
N LEU A 489 -13.77 -13.66 19.24
CA LEU A 489 -12.81 -13.33 20.27
C LEU A 489 -12.59 -11.81 20.38
N ALA A 490 -12.45 -11.11 19.26
CA ALA A 490 -12.30 -9.65 19.24
C ALA A 490 -13.53 -8.96 19.85
N LYS A 491 -14.74 -9.50 19.62
CA LYS A 491 -15.97 -9.02 20.22
C LYS A 491 -16.01 -9.29 21.73
N GLU A 492 -15.57 -10.47 22.17
CA GLU A 492 -15.52 -10.85 23.58
C GLU A 492 -14.56 -9.97 24.39
N THR A 493 -13.41 -9.63 23.81
CA THR A 493 -12.33 -8.91 24.51
C THR A 493 -12.33 -7.40 24.26
N ASP A 494 -13.32 -6.89 23.51
CA ASP A 494 -13.37 -5.54 22.98
C ASP A 494 -12.05 -5.11 22.30
N THR A 495 -11.37 -6.05 21.65
CA THR A 495 -10.13 -5.78 20.90
C THR A 495 -10.50 -5.31 19.50
N ILE A 496 -9.89 -4.21 19.08
CA ILE A 496 -10.12 -3.59 17.77
C ILE A 496 -9.39 -4.40 16.70
N LEU A 497 -9.97 -4.50 15.50
CA LEU A 497 -9.28 -5.07 14.34
C LEU A 497 -8.88 -3.98 13.34
N GLU A 498 -7.65 -4.04 12.86
CA GLU A 498 -7.13 -3.08 11.90
C GLU A 498 -7.62 -3.35 10.47
N LEU A 499 -8.03 -2.27 9.78
CA LEU A 499 -7.90 -2.11 8.34
C LEU A 499 -6.63 -1.31 8.05
N ASN A 500 -5.61 -2.02 7.60
CA ASN A 500 -4.34 -1.45 7.18
C ASN A 500 -4.49 -0.90 5.76
N ALA A 501 -4.49 0.42 5.65
CA ALA A 501 -4.76 1.18 4.44
C ALA A 501 -3.62 1.15 3.42
N ASN A 502 -2.46 0.54 3.76
CA ASN A 502 -1.38 0.35 2.79
C ASN A 502 -1.92 -0.42 1.58
N PRO A 503 -1.78 0.11 0.34
CA PRO A 503 -2.37 -0.51 -0.85
C PRO A 503 -1.77 -1.87 -1.19
N ASN A 504 -0.65 -2.25 -0.57
CA ASN A 504 -0.09 -3.60 -0.68
C ASN A 504 -0.79 -4.61 0.24
N ARG A 505 -1.51 -4.17 1.28
CA ARG A 505 -2.13 -5.01 2.31
C ARG A 505 -3.66 -4.99 2.21
N LEU A 506 -4.26 -3.81 2.44
CA LEU A 506 -5.72 -3.63 2.63
C LEU A 506 -6.31 -4.68 3.59
N ASP A 507 -5.70 -4.85 4.74
CA ASP A 507 -5.99 -5.96 5.65
C ASP A 507 -6.56 -5.41 6.96
N LEU A 508 -7.83 -5.63 7.30
CA LEU A 508 -8.78 -6.64 6.78
C LEU A 508 -9.36 -6.40 5.38
N CYS A 509 -9.61 -7.49 4.64
CA CYS A 509 -10.27 -7.42 3.33
C CYS A 509 -11.77 -7.07 3.44
N VAL A 510 -12.40 -6.66 2.33
CA VAL A 510 -13.83 -6.27 2.28
C VAL A 510 -14.75 -7.30 2.91
N GLU A 511 -14.55 -8.59 2.61
CA GLU A 511 -15.38 -9.68 3.11
C GLU A 511 -15.28 -9.79 4.63
N HIS A 512 -14.08 -9.62 5.19
CA HIS A 512 -13.85 -9.67 6.63
C HIS A 512 -14.36 -8.41 7.32
N LEU A 513 -14.27 -7.24 6.68
CA LEU A 513 -14.83 -5.99 7.20
C LEU A 513 -16.36 -6.03 7.29
N LYS A 514 -17.02 -6.59 6.27
CA LYS A 514 -18.48 -6.82 6.31
C LYS A 514 -18.86 -7.70 7.50
N LYS A 515 -18.15 -8.82 7.71
CA LYS A 515 -18.36 -9.68 8.88
C LYS A 515 -18.04 -8.96 10.19
N ALA A 516 -16.97 -8.17 10.28
CA ALA A 516 -16.65 -7.40 11.48
C ALA A 516 -17.79 -6.47 11.89
N LYS A 517 -18.41 -5.80 10.91
CA LYS A 517 -19.60 -5.00 11.12
C LYS A 517 -20.79 -5.83 11.62
N GLU A 518 -21.06 -6.98 11.01
CA GLU A 518 -22.14 -7.89 11.42
C GLU A 518 -21.99 -8.38 12.87
N TYR A 519 -20.75 -8.66 13.30
CA TYR A 519 -20.43 -9.08 14.67
C TYR A 519 -20.37 -7.91 15.67
N GLY A 520 -20.45 -6.67 15.17
CA GLY A 520 -20.32 -5.46 16.00
C GLY A 520 -18.93 -5.30 16.62
N VAL A 521 -17.89 -5.76 15.91
CA VAL A 521 -16.48 -5.56 16.25
C VAL A 521 -16.05 -4.18 15.75
N LYS A 522 -15.38 -3.40 16.61
CA LYS A 522 -14.84 -2.11 16.21
C LYS A 522 -13.62 -2.29 15.31
N VAL A 523 -13.51 -1.43 14.31
CA VAL A 523 -12.34 -1.41 13.41
C VAL A 523 -11.57 -0.10 13.55
N VAL A 524 -10.30 -0.10 13.15
CA VAL A 524 -9.48 1.10 13.01
C VAL A 524 -8.91 1.14 11.60
N ILE A 525 -8.93 2.31 10.94
CA ILE A 525 -8.29 2.46 9.63
C ILE A 525 -6.94 3.12 9.87
N ASN A 526 -5.83 2.39 9.72
CA ASN A 526 -4.49 2.96 9.91
C ASN A 526 -3.66 2.87 8.64
N THR A 527 -2.67 3.76 8.48
CA THR A 527 -1.82 3.73 7.28
C THR A 527 -0.61 2.83 7.38
N ASP A 528 -0.20 2.44 8.60
CA ASP A 528 1.06 1.75 8.84
C ASP A 528 2.22 2.57 8.24
N ALA A 529 2.17 3.89 8.49
CA ALA A 529 3.03 4.85 7.82
C ALA A 529 4.46 4.76 8.35
N HIS A 530 5.36 4.37 7.45
CA HIS A 530 6.81 4.45 7.70
C HIS A 530 7.44 5.71 7.08
N SER A 531 6.62 6.60 6.51
CA SER A 531 7.04 7.88 5.97
C SER A 531 5.84 8.82 5.84
N ILE A 532 6.07 10.13 5.84
CA ILE A 532 5.00 11.14 5.73
C ILE A 532 4.10 10.91 4.50
N ASN A 533 4.67 10.53 3.36
CA ASN A 533 3.89 10.30 2.13
C ASN A 533 2.88 9.14 2.27
N MET A 534 3.14 8.19 3.17
CA MET A 534 2.23 7.06 3.42
C MET A 534 0.98 7.48 4.21
N LEU A 535 0.95 8.66 4.83
CA LEU A 535 -0.26 9.21 5.46
C LEU A 535 -1.39 9.41 4.44
N GLU A 536 -1.05 9.58 3.16
CA GLU A 536 -2.04 9.68 2.07
C GLU A 536 -2.75 8.35 1.79
N HIS A 537 -2.23 7.22 2.28
CA HIS A 537 -2.93 5.95 2.19
C HIS A 537 -4.26 5.94 2.95
N MET A 538 -4.50 6.87 3.88
CA MET A 538 -5.78 6.97 4.59
C MET A 538 -6.96 7.11 3.62
N GLU A 539 -6.77 7.84 2.51
CA GLU A 539 -7.80 7.98 1.47
C GLU A 539 -8.16 6.63 0.84
N ILE A 540 -7.16 5.77 0.64
CA ILE A 540 -7.31 4.41 0.13
C ILE A 540 -8.07 3.56 1.15
N GLY A 541 -7.68 3.64 2.44
CA GLY A 541 -8.32 2.92 3.54
C GLY A 541 -9.79 3.27 3.69
N VAL A 542 -10.14 4.56 3.71
CA VAL A 542 -11.53 5.04 3.78
C VAL A 542 -12.34 4.58 2.57
N ALA A 543 -11.80 4.74 1.35
CA ALA A 543 -12.45 4.27 0.13
C ALA A 543 -12.68 2.75 0.16
N TYR A 544 -11.71 1.99 0.67
CA TYR A 544 -11.82 0.54 0.80
C TYR A 544 -12.80 0.12 1.90
N ALA A 545 -12.87 0.84 3.03
CA ALA A 545 -13.85 0.63 4.08
C ALA A 545 -15.29 0.88 3.58
N ARG A 546 -15.50 1.93 2.77
CA ARG A 546 -16.80 2.20 2.12
C ARG A 546 -17.30 1.01 1.31
N LYS A 547 -16.40 0.30 0.62
CA LYS A 547 -16.71 -0.92 -0.15
C LYS A 547 -17.35 -2.02 0.70
N ALA A 548 -17.03 -2.06 2.00
CA ALA A 548 -17.62 -2.94 3.00
C ALA A 548 -18.83 -2.34 3.74
N PHE A 549 -19.36 -1.20 3.27
CA PHE A 549 -20.45 -0.45 3.90
C PHE A 549 -20.16 -0.01 5.35
N ILE A 550 -18.89 0.23 5.66
CA ILE A 550 -18.44 0.72 6.98
C ILE A 550 -18.94 2.16 7.20
N GLN A 551 -19.43 2.41 8.41
CA GLN A 551 -19.95 3.68 8.89
C GLN A 551 -19.00 4.31 9.92
N PRO A 552 -19.16 5.61 10.21
CA PRO A 552 -18.29 6.31 11.16
C PRO A 552 -18.30 5.65 12.55
N ASP A 553 -19.48 5.23 13.01
CA ASP A 553 -19.67 4.58 14.31
C ASP A 553 -18.94 3.22 14.42
N ASP A 554 -18.61 2.58 13.30
CA ASP A 554 -17.87 1.32 13.26
C ASP A 554 -16.36 1.53 13.49
N VAL A 555 -15.87 2.77 13.32
CA VAL A 555 -14.43 3.09 13.20
C VAL A 555 -13.92 3.95 14.36
N VAL A 556 -12.96 3.43 15.12
CA VAL A 556 -12.49 4.08 16.38
C VAL A 556 -11.72 5.37 16.15
N ASN A 557 -10.95 5.51 15.07
CA ASN A 557 -10.19 6.72 14.80
C ASN A 557 -11.04 7.86 14.21
N THR A 558 -12.37 7.75 14.32
CA THR A 558 -13.33 8.87 14.17
C THR A 558 -13.65 9.55 15.51
N TRP A 559 -13.25 8.96 16.63
CA TRP A 559 -13.52 9.47 17.97
C TRP A 559 -12.58 10.61 18.31
N ASP A 560 -13.06 11.54 19.15
CA ASP A 560 -12.17 12.54 19.72
C ASP A 560 -11.16 11.90 20.70
N VAL A 561 -10.15 12.69 21.10
CA VAL A 561 -9.05 12.22 21.93
C VAL A 561 -9.54 11.65 23.26
N GLU A 562 -10.54 12.27 23.89
CA GLU A 562 -10.99 11.88 25.23
C GLU A 562 -11.83 10.61 25.18
N GLN A 563 -12.71 10.48 24.18
CA GLN A 563 -13.44 9.24 23.93
C GLN A 563 -12.47 8.07 23.62
N LEU A 564 -11.44 8.31 22.80
CA LEU A 564 -10.43 7.29 22.50
C LEU A 564 -9.65 6.88 23.76
N LYS A 565 -9.15 7.84 24.55
CA LYS A 565 -8.46 7.57 25.83
C LYS A 565 -9.33 6.75 26.79
N GLN A 566 -10.61 7.11 26.91
CA GLN A 566 -11.53 6.36 27.78
C GLN A 566 -11.71 4.92 27.31
N PHE A 567 -11.77 4.69 26.00
CA PHE A 567 -11.87 3.34 25.45
C PHE A 567 -10.58 2.53 25.64
N LEU A 568 -9.40 3.12 25.43
CA LEU A 568 -8.12 2.43 25.61
C LEU A 568 -7.95 1.99 27.09
N LYS A 569 -8.40 2.82 28.04
CA LYS A 569 -8.43 2.49 29.48
C LYS A 569 -9.59 1.59 29.93
N ARG A 570 -10.34 0.97 29.02
CA ARG A 570 -11.49 0.11 29.39
C ARG A 570 -11.10 -1.15 30.14
N LYS A 571 -9.84 -1.56 29.98
CA LYS A 571 -9.29 -2.74 30.64
C LYS A 571 -8.79 -2.32 32.04
N ASP A 572 -8.12 -1.16 32.16
CA ASP A 572 -8.04 -0.20 33.31
C ASP A 572 -8.86 -0.52 34.58
#